data_AF-K2DMH1-F1
#
_entry.id   AF-K2DMH1-F1
#
_cell.length_a   1.000
_cell.length_b   1.000
_cell.length_c   1.000
_cell.angle_alpha   90.00
_cell.angle_beta   90.00
_cell.angle_gamma   90.00
#
_symmetry.space_group_name_H-M   'P 1'
#
loop_
_entity.id
_entity.type
_entity.pdbx_description
1 polymer ?
#
loop_
_entity_poly.entity_id
_entity_poly.type
_entity_poly.pdbx_seq_one_letter_code
_entity_poly.pdbx_strand_id
1 'polypeptide(L)'
;FVYMFGDDLTLSDVPVTKQLIDVYHEQHPAAVLAVQEVPWSEVERYGSVKYKENAPYKYTMERGYEKLPKDQAPSNKVQFGRFVFSYDVIEAAINTATGKDGELWLIDILNGLVDAGKTVIAQPIEGEWLTTGDPLRYLKTTLKFAMERDDLKDELKTFIKDEIMK
;
A
#
# COMPACT_ATOMS: atom_id res chain seq x y z
N PHE A 1 -8.23 12.09 7.76
CA PHE A 1 -9.23 11.16 7.21
C PHE A 1 -8.53 9.91 6.69
N VAL A 2 -9.27 8.83 6.52
CA VAL A 2 -8.74 7.58 5.96
C VAL A 2 -9.14 7.49 4.49
N TYR A 3 -8.19 7.12 3.62
CA TYR A 3 -8.44 6.86 2.21
C TYR A 3 -7.98 5.44 1.86
N MET A 4 -8.80 4.70 1.11
CA MET A 4 -8.66 3.26 0.94
C MET A 4 -9.14 2.84 -0.45
N PHE A 5 -8.37 2.01 -1.14
CA PHE A 5 -8.80 1.39 -2.40
C PHE A 5 -9.63 0.13 -2.12
N GLY A 6 -10.76 -0.02 -2.81
CA GLY A 6 -11.72 -1.09 -2.55
C GLY A 6 -11.23 -2.49 -2.95
N ASP A 7 -10.26 -2.56 -3.84
CA ASP A 7 -9.65 -3.78 -4.38
C ASP A 7 -8.40 -4.24 -3.62
N ASP A 8 -7.94 -3.46 -2.64
CA ASP A 8 -6.87 -3.86 -1.73
C ASP A 8 -7.45 -4.38 -0.42
N LEU A 9 -7.08 -5.61 -0.06
CA LEU A 9 -7.49 -6.32 1.14
C LEU A 9 -6.27 -6.62 2.02
N THR A 10 -6.50 -6.78 3.32
CA THR A 10 -5.42 -7.01 4.28
C THR A 10 -5.82 -8.10 5.28
N LEU A 11 -4.92 -9.05 5.54
CA LEU A 11 -5.02 -10.02 6.63
C LEU A 11 -3.96 -9.67 7.69
N SER A 12 -4.39 -9.43 8.93
CA SER A 12 -3.51 -8.95 10.00
C SER A 12 -4.20 -9.11 11.35
N ASP A 13 -3.46 -9.46 12.40
CA ASP A 13 -3.97 -9.49 13.78
C ASP A 13 -4.41 -8.10 14.26
N VAL A 14 -3.56 -7.10 14.03
CA VAL A 14 -3.89 -5.67 14.24
C VAL A 14 -4.30 -5.08 12.89
N PRO A 15 -5.52 -4.53 12.74
CA PRO A 15 -5.97 -3.96 11.47
C PRO A 15 -4.95 -2.97 10.90
N VAL A 16 -4.52 -3.16 9.65
CA VAL A 16 -3.52 -2.30 9.00
C VAL A 16 -3.85 -0.80 9.12
N THR A 17 -5.11 -0.42 8.93
CA THR A 17 -5.54 0.98 9.08
C THR A 17 -5.28 1.51 10.50
N LYS A 18 -5.43 0.68 11.54
CA LYS A 18 -5.10 1.07 12.92
C LYS A 18 -3.60 1.31 13.07
N GLN A 19 -2.75 0.44 12.51
CA GLN A 19 -1.29 0.61 12.54
C GLN A 19 -0.89 1.97 11.97
N LEU A 20 -1.50 2.40 10.85
CA LEU A 20 -1.23 3.72 10.26
C LEU A 20 -1.77 4.88 11.10
N ILE A 21 -2.95 4.72 11.72
CA ILE A 21 -3.55 5.73 12.59
C ILE A 21 -2.67 5.96 13.82
N ASP A 22 -2.14 4.89 14.42
CA ASP A 22 -1.22 4.98 15.57
C ASP A 22 0.03 5.81 15.19
N VAL A 23 0.66 5.51 14.05
CA VAL A 23 1.80 6.28 13.53
C VAL A 23 1.42 7.74 13.23
N TYR A 24 0.24 7.98 12.68
CA TYR A 24 -0.24 9.34 12.41
C TYR A 24 -0.38 10.15 13.71
N HIS A 25 -0.88 9.54 14.78
CA HIS A 25 -1.01 10.19 16.08
C HIS A 25 0.33 10.41 16.78
N GLU A 26 1.31 9.53 16.58
CA GLU A 26 2.64 9.67 17.19
C GLU A 26 3.52 10.69 16.48
N GLN A 27 3.48 10.71 15.14
CA GLN A 27 4.43 11.47 14.33
C GLN A 27 3.85 12.77 13.75
N HIS A 28 2.53 12.94 13.81
CA HIS A 28 1.80 14.10 13.25
C HIS A 28 2.21 14.48 11.80
N PRO A 29 2.32 13.53 10.86
CA PRO A 29 2.70 13.83 9.49
C PRO A 29 1.52 14.40 8.69
N ALA A 30 1.81 14.98 7.51
CA ALA A 30 0.76 15.35 6.57
C ALA A 30 0.05 14.12 5.98
N ALA A 31 0.79 13.02 5.80
CA ALA A 31 0.29 11.75 5.28
C ALA A 31 1.06 10.55 5.82
N VAL A 32 0.35 9.45 6.06
CA VAL A 32 0.89 8.10 6.26
C VAL A 32 0.32 7.19 5.17
N LEU A 33 1.18 6.45 4.49
CA LEU A 33 0.81 5.42 3.52
C LEU A 33 1.36 4.07 3.96
N ALA A 34 0.59 3.00 3.76
CA ALA A 34 1.09 1.65 3.97
C ALA A 34 2.03 1.24 2.84
N VAL A 35 3.10 0.54 3.20
CA VAL A 35 3.92 -0.20 2.24
C VAL A 35 4.09 -1.65 2.67
N GLN A 36 4.29 -2.52 1.69
CA GLN A 36 4.69 -3.90 1.92
C GLN A 36 5.89 -4.23 1.05
N GLU A 37 6.76 -5.10 1.55
CA GLU A 37 7.85 -5.63 0.75
C GLU A 37 7.31 -6.66 -0.26
N VAL A 38 7.73 -6.54 -1.52
CA VAL A 38 7.39 -7.51 -2.58
C VAL A 38 8.65 -8.11 -3.19
N PRO A 39 8.56 -9.28 -3.86
CA PRO A 39 9.64 -9.77 -4.68
C PRO A 39 10.07 -8.72 -5.71
N TRP A 40 11.37 -8.56 -5.94
CA TRP A 40 11.89 -7.60 -6.91
C TRP A 40 11.34 -7.78 -8.33
N SER A 41 10.90 -8.99 -8.69
CA SER A 41 10.22 -9.28 -9.96
C SER A 41 8.83 -8.66 -10.09
N GLU A 42 8.24 -8.17 -8.99
CA GLU A 42 6.91 -7.56 -8.98
C GLU A 42 6.94 -6.04 -8.77
N VAL A 43 8.10 -5.45 -8.46
CA VAL A 43 8.22 -4.03 -8.09
C VAL A 43 7.72 -3.09 -9.19
N GLU A 44 8.01 -3.40 -10.46
CA GLU A 44 7.58 -2.59 -11.61
C GLU A 44 6.05 -2.48 -11.78
N ARG A 45 5.29 -3.32 -11.07
CA ARG A 45 3.82 -3.28 -11.09
C ARG A 45 3.24 -2.18 -10.21
N TYR A 46 4.05 -1.57 -9.34
CA TYR A 46 3.59 -0.74 -8.23
C TYR A 46 4.40 0.53 -8.02
N GLY A 47 3.87 1.43 -7.20
CA GLY A 47 4.62 2.57 -6.68
C GLY A 47 5.61 2.14 -5.60
N SER A 48 6.89 2.47 -5.76
CA SER A 48 7.95 2.21 -4.80
C SER A 48 8.38 3.49 -4.08
N VAL A 49 8.91 3.36 -2.86
CA VAL A 49 9.30 4.51 -2.04
C VAL A 49 10.81 4.56 -1.81
N LYS A 50 11.35 5.78 -1.81
CA LYS A 50 12.67 6.10 -1.28
C LYS A 50 12.51 6.79 0.07
N TYR A 51 13.29 6.37 1.06
CA TYR A 51 13.28 6.94 2.41
C TYR A 51 14.36 8.01 2.57
N LYS A 52 14.10 9.01 3.42
CA LYS A 52 15.10 10.02 3.80
C LYS A 52 16.16 9.36 4.68
N GLU A 53 17.42 9.58 4.35
CA GLU A 53 18.53 9.21 5.23
C GLU A 53 18.53 10.07 6.51
N ASN A 54 18.78 9.45 7.66
CA ASN A 54 18.90 10.12 8.96
C ASN A 54 17.68 10.98 9.38
N ALA A 55 16.48 10.63 8.92
CA ALA A 55 15.26 11.26 9.38
C ALA A 55 14.96 10.90 10.86
N PRO A 56 14.33 11.81 11.64
CA PRO A 56 13.90 11.50 13.01
C PRO A 56 13.03 10.23 13.10
N TYR A 57 12.18 10.03 12.09
CA TYR A 57 11.45 8.79 11.90
C TYR A 57 11.99 8.04 10.68
N LYS A 58 12.45 6.79 10.88
CA LYS A 58 13.17 6.02 9.84
C LYS A 58 12.35 5.73 8.58
N TYR A 59 11.02 5.84 8.63
CA TYR A 59 10.14 5.62 7.50
C TYR A 59 9.61 6.92 6.87
N THR A 60 10.23 8.06 7.18
CA THR A 60 9.94 9.31 6.45
C THR A 60 10.32 9.15 4.98
N MET A 61 9.35 9.40 4.11
CA MET A 61 9.51 9.33 2.66
C MET A 61 10.33 10.52 2.14
N GLU A 62 11.33 10.23 1.31
CA GLU A 62 12.03 11.22 0.50
C GLU A 62 11.28 11.45 -0.80
N ARG A 63 10.89 10.37 -1.48
CA ARG A 63 10.18 10.43 -2.75
C ARG A 63 9.46 9.12 -3.05
N GLY A 64 8.29 9.22 -3.66
CA GLY A 64 7.56 8.11 -4.24
C GLY A 64 7.72 8.04 -5.76
N TYR A 65 7.76 6.84 -6.31
CA TYR A 65 7.98 6.58 -7.72
C TYR A 65 6.99 5.54 -8.25
N GLU A 66 6.19 5.90 -9.26
CA GLU A 66 5.18 5.01 -9.83
C GLU A 66 5.78 4.08 -10.90
N LYS A 67 5.67 2.76 -10.69
CA LYS A 67 5.92 1.71 -11.71
C LYS A 67 7.26 1.84 -12.43
N LEU A 68 8.33 2.06 -11.66
CA LEU A 68 9.68 2.08 -12.22
C LEU A 68 10.15 0.67 -12.59
N PRO A 69 10.98 0.53 -13.65
CA PRO A 69 11.72 -0.69 -13.90
C PRO A 69 12.50 -1.15 -12.66
N LYS A 70 12.62 -2.47 -12.48
CA LYS A 70 13.28 -3.08 -11.32
C LYS A 70 14.68 -2.52 -11.04
N ASP A 71 15.46 -2.22 -12.07
CA ASP A 71 16.83 -1.71 -11.99
C ASP A 71 16.90 -0.23 -11.59
N GLN A 72 15.76 0.48 -11.59
CA GLN A 72 15.65 1.89 -11.23
C GLN A 72 14.88 2.11 -9.92
N ALA A 73 14.15 1.10 -9.45
CA ALA A 73 13.37 1.22 -8.23
C ALA A 73 14.28 1.39 -6.99
N PRO A 74 14.04 2.42 -6.16
CA PRO A 74 14.90 2.71 -5.00
C PRO A 74 14.77 1.68 -3.87
N SER A 75 13.67 0.92 -3.84
CA SER A 75 13.43 -0.16 -2.90
C SER A 75 12.38 -1.13 -3.46
N ASN A 76 12.25 -2.29 -2.84
CA ASN A 76 11.15 -3.22 -3.06
C ASN A 76 9.97 -3.02 -2.09
N LYS A 77 9.93 -1.88 -1.39
CA LYS A 77 8.79 -1.50 -0.55
C LYS A 77 7.80 -0.74 -1.42
N VAL A 78 6.66 -1.36 -1.65
CA VAL A 78 5.65 -0.83 -2.55
C VAL A 78 4.44 -0.35 -1.77
N GLN A 79 3.92 0.79 -2.20
CA GLN A 79 2.69 1.37 -1.71
C GLN A 79 1.49 0.54 -2.16
N PHE A 80 0.52 0.39 -1.27
CA PHE A 80 -0.82 -0.08 -1.62
C PHE A 80 -1.88 0.83 -1.04
N GLY A 81 -3.14 0.58 -1.38
CA GLY A 81 -4.28 1.47 -1.20
C GLY A 81 -4.74 1.67 0.25
N ARG A 82 -3.86 1.98 1.19
CA ARG A 82 -4.19 2.30 2.59
C ARG A 82 -3.45 3.54 3.07
N PHE A 83 -4.23 4.53 3.48
CA PHE A 83 -3.72 5.87 3.79
C PHE A 83 -4.42 6.52 4.98
N VAL A 84 -3.66 7.33 5.72
CA VAL A 84 -4.17 8.26 6.73
C VAL A 84 -3.64 9.65 6.41
N PHE A 85 -4.56 10.58 6.14
CA PHE A 85 -4.24 11.91 5.63
C PHE A 85 -4.71 13.02 6.56
N SER A 86 -3.90 14.06 6.66
CA SER A 86 -4.33 15.38 7.13
C SER A 86 -5.04 16.14 5.99
N TYR A 87 -5.58 17.33 6.30
CA TYR A 87 -6.18 18.19 5.29
C TYR A 87 -5.16 18.74 4.27
N ASP A 88 -3.86 18.78 4.61
CA ASP A 88 -2.78 19.21 3.70
C ASP A 88 -2.83 18.44 2.36
N VAL A 89 -3.26 17.18 2.37
CA VAL A 89 -3.38 16.34 1.16
C VAL A 89 -4.44 16.88 0.20
N ILE A 90 -5.56 17.41 0.71
CA ILE A 90 -6.60 18.02 -0.12
C ILE A 90 -6.10 19.33 -0.72
N GLU A 91 -5.42 20.15 0.06
CA GLU A 91 -4.82 21.39 -0.43
C GLU A 91 -3.76 21.13 -1.49
N ALA A 92 -2.92 20.12 -1.29
CA ALA A 92 -1.96 19.69 -2.31
C ALA A 92 -2.68 19.18 -3.56
N ALA A 93 -3.71 18.34 -3.41
CA ALA A 93 -4.46 17.77 -4.53
C ALA A 93 -5.09 18.83 -5.45
N ILE A 94 -5.62 19.92 -4.88
CA ILE A 94 -6.22 21.03 -5.66
C ILE A 94 -5.18 21.73 -6.54
N ASN A 95 -3.92 21.78 -6.10
CA ASN A 95 -2.85 22.48 -6.79
C ASN A 95 -1.99 21.56 -7.67
N THR A 96 -2.13 20.24 -7.53
CA THR A 96 -1.40 19.27 -8.33
C THR A 96 -2.00 19.17 -9.74
N ALA A 97 -1.18 19.42 -10.76
CA ALA A 97 -1.57 19.21 -12.15
C ALA A 97 -1.76 17.71 -12.44
N THR A 98 -2.51 17.39 -13.48
CA THR A 98 -2.62 16.01 -13.94
C THR A 98 -1.28 15.50 -14.47
N GLY A 99 -1.00 14.23 -14.21
CA GLY A 99 0.25 13.55 -14.56
C GLY A 99 0.06 12.59 -15.72
N LYS A 100 0.49 11.34 -15.51
CA LYS A 100 0.41 10.27 -16.51
C LYS A 100 -1.04 10.04 -16.96
N ASP A 101 -1.24 9.82 -18.26
CA ASP A 101 -2.55 9.56 -18.88
C ASP A 101 -3.61 10.65 -18.63
N GLY A 102 -3.19 11.86 -18.22
CA GLY A 102 -4.09 12.96 -17.90
C GLY A 102 -4.84 12.79 -16.57
N GLU A 103 -4.43 11.84 -15.73
CA GLU A 103 -5.05 11.58 -14.42
C GLU A 103 -4.34 12.32 -13.28
N LEU A 104 -5.06 12.54 -12.19
CA LEU A 104 -4.48 13.06 -10.96
C LEU A 104 -3.92 11.89 -10.14
N TRP A 105 -2.60 11.80 -10.04
CA TRP A 105 -1.94 10.70 -9.34
C TRP A 105 -1.67 11.03 -7.89
N LEU A 106 -2.00 10.08 -7.00
CA LEU A 106 -1.76 10.23 -5.58
C LEU A 106 -0.26 10.41 -5.26
N ILE A 107 0.62 9.72 -6.00
CA ILE A 107 2.06 9.84 -5.79
C ILE A 107 2.58 11.26 -6.06
N ASP A 108 1.99 11.96 -7.04
CA ASP A 108 2.39 13.32 -7.40
C ASP A 108 1.96 14.30 -6.30
N ILE A 109 0.77 14.10 -5.72
CA ILE A 109 0.29 14.85 -4.56
C ILE A 109 1.21 14.66 -3.35
N LEU A 110 1.58 13.41 -3.04
CA LEU A 110 2.45 13.09 -1.91
C LEU A 110 3.87 13.63 -2.11
N ASN A 111 4.41 13.57 -3.33
CA ASN A 111 5.69 14.18 -3.67
C ASN A 111 5.64 15.71 -3.53
N GLY A 112 4.55 16.36 -3.97
CA GLY A 112 4.35 17.80 -3.79
C GLY A 112 4.32 18.23 -2.32
N LEU A 113 3.75 17.42 -1.43
CA LEU A 113 3.82 17.64 0.01
C LEU A 113 5.26 17.57 0.53
N VAL A 114 6.04 16.58 0.10
CA VAL A 114 7.44 16.46 0.48
C VAL A 114 8.26 17.67 -0.01
N ASP A 115 8.04 18.10 -1.25
CA ASP A 115 8.69 19.27 -1.85
C ASP A 115 8.34 20.57 -1.11
N ALA A 116 7.11 20.67 -0.58
CA ALA A 116 6.66 21.76 0.28
C ALA A 116 7.19 21.67 1.74
N GLY A 117 8.06 20.71 2.04
CA GLY A 117 8.65 20.53 3.36
C GLY A 117 7.74 19.83 4.38
N LYS A 118 6.60 19.28 3.95
CA LYS A 118 5.72 18.49 4.82
C LYS A 118 6.27 17.08 5.00
N THR A 119 5.94 16.46 6.13
CA THR A 119 6.35 15.08 6.43
C THR A 119 5.34 14.11 5.85
N VAL A 120 5.82 13.17 5.03
CA VAL A 120 5.07 12.00 4.56
C VAL A 120 5.78 10.74 5.06
N ILE A 121 5.02 9.77 5.56
CA ILE A 121 5.56 8.53 6.14
C ILE A 121 5.09 7.32 5.34
N ALA A 122 6.03 6.53 4.83
CA ALA A 122 5.75 5.28 4.13
C ALA A 122 5.97 4.07 5.04
N GLN A 123 4.94 3.73 5.80
CA GLN A 123 4.98 2.80 6.93
C GLN A 123 4.88 1.34 6.47
N PRO A 124 5.90 0.49 6.74
CA PRO A 124 5.76 -0.95 6.61
C PRO A 124 4.72 -1.49 7.60
N ILE A 125 3.87 -2.38 7.12
CA ILE A 125 2.77 -2.98 7.89
C ILE A 125 3.13 -4.37 8.40
N GLU A 126 2.51 -4.76 9.50
CA GLU A 126 2.49 -6.15 9.97
C GLU A 126 1.20 -6.84 9.50
N GLY A 127 1.35 -7.95 8.78
CA GLY A 127 0.26 -8.64 8.10
C GLY A 127 0.57 -8.85 6.62
N GLU A 128 -0.47 -9.17 5.86
CA GLU A 128 -0.39 -9.45 4.43
C GLU A 128 -1.38 -8.60 3.66
N TRP A 129 -0.87 -7.80 2.72
CA TRP A 129 -1.63 -7.17 1.67
C TRP A 129 -1.90 -8.14 0.52
N LEU A 130 -3.17 -8.17 0.11
CA LEU A 130 -3.72 -8.94 -0.98
C LEU A 130 -4.52 -8.01 -1.88
N THR A 131 -4.42 -8.16 -3.20
CA THR A 131 -5.15 -7.30 -4.15
C THR A 131 -6.05 -8.14 -5.04
N THR A 132 -7.17 -7.57 -5.47
CA THR A 132 -8.15 -8.18 -6.38
C THR A 132 -8.15 -7.57 -7.77
N GLY A 133 -7.14 -6.75 -8.11
CA GLY A 133 -7.05 -6.03 -9.38
C GLY A 133 -6.82 -6.89 -10.63
N ASP A 134 -6.47 -8.18 -10.48
CA ASP A 134 -6.38 -9.13 -11.59
C ASP A 134 -7.07 -10.48 -11.28
N PRO A 135 -7.53 -11.22 -12.31
CA PRO A 135 -8.33 -12.43 -12.09
C PRO A 135 -7.65 -13.51 -11.25
N LEU A 136 -6.33 -13.71 -11.41
CA LEU A 136 -5.62 -14.74 -10.67
C LEU A 136 -5.43 -14.32 -9.21
N ARG A 137 -5.07 -13.05 -8.97
CA ARG A 137 -4.94 -12.52 -7.61
C ARG A 137 -6.29 -12.48 -6.90
N TYR A 138 -7.38 -12.15 -7.59
CA TYR A 138 -8.73 -12.24 -7.03
C TYR A 138 -9.02 -13.64 -6.45
N LEU A 139 -8.75 -14.70 -7.21
CA LEU A 139 -8.95 -16.08 -6.75
C LEU A 139 -8.03 -16.45 -5.58
N LYS A 140 -6.75 -16.09 -5.65
CA LYS A 140 -5.78 -16.34 -4.55
C LYS A 140 -6.17 -15.61 -3.27
N THR A 141 -6.56 -14.36 -3.39
CA THR A 141 -7.02 -13.52 -2.28
C THR A 141 -8.27 -14.13 -1.65
N THR A 142 -9.28 -14.46 -2.46
CA THR A 142 -10.51 -15.10 -1.99
C THR A 142 -10.23 -16.41 -1.25
N LEU A 143 -9.34 -17.24 -1.81
CA LEU A 143 -8.92 -18.49 -1.18
C LEU A 143 -8.25 -18.25 0.18
N LYS A 144 -7.32 -17.28 0.28
CA LYS A 144 -6.68 -16.93 1.56
C LYS A 144 -7.70 -16.52 2.61
N PHE A 145 -8.63 -15.63 2.29
CA PHE A 145 -9.68 -15.23 3.22
C PHE A 145 -10.57 -16.40 3.65
N ALA A 146 -10.87 -17.33 2.74
CA ALA A 146 -11.63 -18.53 3.07
C ALA A 146 -10.85 -19.49 3.99
N MET A 147 -9.51 -19.54 3.88
CA MET A 147 -8.67 -20.36 4.76
C MET A 147 -8.64 -19.85 6.21
N GLU A 148 -8.89 -18.55 6.43
CA GLU A 148 -9.01 -17.93 7.76
C GLU A 148 -10.39 -18.17 8.42
N ARG A 149 -11.33 -18.82 7.73
CA ARG A 149 -12.68 -19.07 8.23
C ARG A 149 -12.86 -20.49 8.71
N ASP A 150 -13.04 -20.66 10.02
CA ASP A 150 -13.28 -21.97 10.64
C ASP A 150 -14.51 -22.70 10.09
N ASP A 151 -15.52 -21.95 9.63
CA ASP A 151 -16.76 -22.51 9.07
C ASP A 151 -16.63 -22.93 7.59
N LEU A 152 -15.56 -22.55 6.89
CA LEU A 152 -15.38 -22.82 5.45
C LEU A 152 -14.12 -23.60 5.10
N LYS A 153 -13.04 -23.42 5.87
CA LYS A 153 -11.67 -23.83 5.46
C LYS A 153 -11.54 -25.32 5.16
N ASP A 154 -12.17 -26.18 5.94
CA ASP A 154 -11.97 -27.64 5.84
C ASP A 154 -12.75 -28.24 4.67
N GLU A 155 -13.97 -27.78 4.43
CA GLU A 155 -14.76 -28.18 3.26
C GLU A 155 -14.09 -27.70 1.96
N LEU A 156 -13.63 -26.45 1.93
CA LEU A 156 -12.97 -25.89 0.75
C LEU A 156 -11.63 -26.57 0.45
N LYS A 157 -10.83 -26.92 1.47
CA LYS A 157 -9.60 -27.71 1.28
C LYS A 157 -9.88 -29.06 0.65
N THR A 158 -10.93 -29.74 1.10
CA THR A 158 -11.35 -31.04 0.55
C THR A 158 -11.70 -30.90 -0.93
N PHE A 159 -12.56 -29.94 -1.26
CA PHE A 159 -12.96 -29.65 -2.64
C PHE A 159 -11.76 -29.37 -3.57
N ILE A 160 -10.85 -28.47 -3.15
CA ILE A 160 -9.68 -28.11 -3.97
C ILE A 160 -8.77 -29.32 -4.19
N LYS A 161 -8.56 -30.14 -3.16
CA LYS A 161 -7.75 -31.36 -3.27
C LYS A 161 -8.36 -32.32 -4.30
N ASP A 162 -9.67 -32.52 -4.26
CA ASP A 162 -10.37 -33.40 -5.19
C ASP A 162 -10.31 -32.89 -6.64
N GLU A 163 -10.42 -31.57 -6.87
CA GLU A 163 -10.28 -30.99 -8.22
C GLU A 163 -8.85 -31.10 -8.78
N ILE A 164 -7.81 -31.02 -7.94
CA ILE A 164 -6.40 -31.14 -8.39
C ILE A 164 -6.03 -32.60 -8.71
N MET A 165 -6.67 -33.57 -8.06
CA MET A 165 -6.38 -35.00 -8.24
C MET A 165 -7.14 -35.66 -9.39
N LYS A 166 -8.05 -34.94 -10.06
CA LYS A 166 -8.73 -35.39 -11.29
C LYS A 166 -7.78 -35.36 -12.48
#